data_AF-A0A437AD40-F1
#
_entry.id   AF-A0A437AD40-F1
#
_cell.length_a   1.000
_cell.length_b   1.000
_cell.length_c   1.000
_cell.angle_alpha   90.00
_cell.angle_beta   90.00
_cell.angle_gamma   90.00
#
_symmetry.space_group_name_H-M   'P 1'
#
loop_
_entity.id
_entity.type
_entity.pdbx_description
1 polymer ?
#
loop_
_entity_poly.entity_id
_entity_poly.type
_entity_poly.pdbx_seq_one_letter_code
_entity_poly.pdbx_strand_id
1 'polypeptide(L)'
;MSELHGAIEASRSKPPITEPIYRGHRYFDSKLNDFHFLDGHNNEVGRSEQHGNLTWEEIMEWFTFVYPTLKRGTFNIYRCPDANPMDLAKTISRLGEPIDFVKDKDVVFQGNSWYVILGLKKKYIKVEHTRHIPGLRVTPSTSVPTDPRLRYYWETIRSRDRKCVLTGKSMEQSKNGRPGAQLVCCPIYPPELRSEWLAKGWPRRITDVSDEVVIGKEKLCSIQNSILMESRFSSAFTMNKFSINPKRGYKITVFRNEDYSYTLDGKHAQIPAVNTRTFKDNRVSDELLYNHWKESVIINMTGRKKCDLLPTYRDFRSMCSPTFDARTKQAIEIYLAKALVLDIDRCEHPTMYDIMEAEFAARGFAGYTDDDWWTEL
;
A
#
# COMPACT_ATOMS: atom_id res chain seq x y z
N MET A 1 -53.43 -45.95 -4.04
CA MET A 1 -52.75 -45.04 -3.09
C MET A 1 -51.27 -45.33 -3.15
N SER A 2 -50.50 -44.29 -3.49
CA SER A 2 -49.08 -44.02 -3.21
C SER A 2 -47.96 -44.97 -3.66
N GLU A 3 -47.19 -44.42 -4.59
CA GLU A 3 -45.75 -44.55 -4.89
C GLU A 3 -44.83 -44.82 -3.68
N LEU A 4 -43.68 -45.51 -3.88
CA LEU A 4 -42.39 -44.85 -4.15
C LEU A 4 -41.25 -45.86 -4.46
N HIS A 5 -40.36 -45.41 -5.35
CA HIS A 5 -39.14 -46.06 -5.84
C HIS A 5 -38.04 -46.22 -4.78
N GLY A 6 -37.30 -47.34 -4.83
CA GLY A 6 -35.96 -47.48 -4.24
C GLY A 6 -34.92 -47.70 -5.34
N ALA A 7 -34.22 -46.63 -5.71
CA ALA A 7 -33.18 -46.63 -6.74
C ALA A 7 -31.80 -46.98 -6.17
N ILE A 8 -31.06 -47.75 -6.97
CA ILE A 8 -29.67 -48.16 -6.82
C ILE A 8 -28.76 -46.94 -6.98
N GLU A 9 -27.97 -46.58 -5.96
CA GLU A 9 -26.89 -45.61 -6.11
C GLU A 9 -25.56 -46.33 -6.44
N ALA A 10 -25.21 -46.28 -7.72
CA ALA A 10 -23.89 -46.65 -8.21
C ALA A 10 -22.86 -45.59 -7.78
N SER A 11 -21.80 -46.07 -7.12
CA SER A 11 -20.56 -45.35 -6.85
C SER A 11 -20.01 -44.70 -8.13
N ARG A 12 -20.21 -43.38 -8.29
CA ARG A 12 -19.54 -42.57 -9.30
C ARG A 12 -18.23 -42.04 -8.71
N SER A 13 -17.11 -42.53 -9.23
CA SER A 13 -15.79 -41.96 -9.01
C SER A 13 -15.79 -40.47 -9.36
N LYS A 14 -15.41 -39.60 -8.41
CA LYS A 14 -15.21 -38.18 -8.65
C LYS A 14 -14.22 -37.98 -9.80
N PRO A 15 -14.51 -37.10 -10.78
CA PRO A 15 -13.54 -36.76 -11.81
C PRO A 15 -12.32 -36.08 -11.16
N PRO A 16 -11.12 -36.22 -11.74
CA PRO A 16 -9.95 -35.53 -11.25
C PRO A 16 -10.20 -34.02 -11.31
N ILE A 17 -9.92 -33.34 -10.20
CA ILE A 17 -10.00 -31.89 -10.09
C ILE A 17 -8.95 -31.32 -11.04
N THR A 18 -9.34 -30.97 -12.26
CA THR A 18 -8.56 -30.06 -13.10
C THR A 18 -8.59 -28.71 -12.41
N GLU A 19 -7.42 -28.24 -11.98
CA GLU A 19 -7.26 -26.89 -11.44
C GLU A 19 -7.92 -25.87 -12.38
N PRO A 20 -8.75 -24.95 -11.87
CA PRO A 20 -9.37 -23.93 -12.70
C PRO A 20 -8.28 -23.03 -13.30
N ILE A 21 -8.20 -22.99 -14.62
CA ILE A 21 -7.42 -21.98 -15.34
C ILE A 21 -8.14 -20.64 -15.13
N TYR A 22 -7.74 -19.89 -14.11
CA TYR A 22 -8.26 -18.55 -13.85
C TYR A 22 -7.90 -17.61 -15.01
N ARG A 23 -8.87 -17.32 -15.88
CA ARG A 23 -8.82 -16.16 -16.78
C ARG A 23 -9.50 -14.98 -16.06
N GLY A 24 -8.78 -14.29 -15.19
CA GLY A 24 -9.28 -13.05 -14.56
C GLY A 24 -9.54 -11.97 -15.62
N HIS A 25 -10.60 -11.17 -15.47
CA HIS A 25 -10.85 -10.06 -16.39
C HIS A 25 -9.77 -8.98 -16.19
N ARG A 26 -9.40 -8.28 -17.26
CA ARG A 26 -8.39 -7.20 -17.22
C ARG A 26 -9.11 -5.87 -17.15
N TYR A 27 -8.86 -5.13 -16.09
CA TYR A 27 -9.34 -3.76 -15.97
C TYR A 27 -8.30 -2.81 -16.54
N PHE A 28 -8.62 -2.19 -17.68
CA PHE A 28 -7.84 -1.13 -18.30
C PHE A 28 -8.75 0.10 -18.38
N ASP A 29 -8.43 1.14 -17.61
CA ASP A 29 -9.08 2.44 -17.75
C ASP A 29 -8.11 3.40 -18.42
N SER A 30 -8.40 3.74 -19.68
CA SER A 30 -7.62 4.70 -20.47
C SER A 30 -7.52 6.11 -19.85
N LYS A 31 -8.38 6.43 -18.87
CA LYS A 31 -8.35 7.71 -18.13
C LYS A 31 -7.38 7.67 -16.95
N LEU A 32 -7.04 6.47 -16.47
CA LEU A 32 -6.05 6.27 -15.41
C LEU A 32 -4.68 6.08 -16.06
N ASN A 33 -3.67 6.70 -15.46
CA ASN A 33 -2.32 6.70 -16.00
C ASN A 33 -1.55 5.46 -15.49
N ASP A 34 -2.16 4.30 -15.75
CA ASP A 34 -1.80 3.01 -15.16
C ASP A 34 -0.80 2.26 -16.03
N PHE A 35 0.03 1.44 -15.41
CA PHE A 35 0.87 0.52 -16.15
C PHE A 35 0.70 -0.89 -15.64
N HIS A 36 0.91 -1.83 -16.55
CA HIS A 36 0.67 -3.25 -16.30
C HIS A 36 1.87 -4.06 -16.76
N PHE A 37 2.29 -5.01 -15.94
CA PHE A 37 3.31 -6.00 -16.26
C PHE A 37 2.65 -7.38 -16.43
N LEU A 38 2.96 -8.03 -17.55
CA LEU A 38 2.51 -9.36 -17.89
C LEU A 38 3.67 -10.35 -17.86
N ASP A 39 3.40 -11.59 -17.48
CA ASP A 39 4.32 -12.71 -17.75
C ASP A 39 4.10 -13.27 -19.17
N GLY A 40 4.92 -14.26 -19.55
CA GLY A 40 4.80 -14.96 -20.84
C GLY A 40 3.51 -15.76 -21.03
N HIS A 41 2.69 -15.91 -19.99
CA HIS A 41 1.41 -16.61 -20.01
C HIS A 41 0.21 -15.65 -20.02
N ASN A 42 0.44 -14.35 -20.20
CA ASN A 42 -0.59 -13.33 -20.27
C ASN A 42 -1.29 -13.08 -18.92
N ASN A 43 -0.64 -13.46 -17.82
CA ASN A 43 -1.08 -13.13 -16.47
C ASN A 43 -0.55 -11.76 -16.09
N GLU A 44 -1.40 -10.92 -15.52
CA GLU A 44 -0.96 -9.69 -14.88
C GLU A 44 -0.17 -10.04 -13.63
N VAL A 45 1.13 -9.74 -13.67
CA VAL A 45 2.07 -9.96 -12.57
C VAL A 45 2.39 -8.67 -11.85
N GLY A 46 1.98 -7.51 -12.34
CA GLY A 46 2.02 -6.30 -11.56
C GLY A 46 1.31 -5.14 -12.22
N ARG A 47 0.89 -4.18 -11.41
CA ARG A 47 0.22 -2.97 -11.84
C ARG A 47 0.53 -1.87 -10.86
N SER A 48 0.68 -0.64 -11.32
CA SER A 48 0.58 0.54 -10.46
C SER A 48 0.18 1.73 -11.32
N GLU A 49 -0.14 2.83 -10.65
CA GLU A 49 -0.46 4.11 -11.28
C GLU A 49 0.80 4.98 -11.23
N GLN A 50 0.95 5.89 -12.20
CA GLN A 50 2.07 6.83 -12.22
C GLN A 50 1.69 8.17 -12.86
N HIS A 51 2.25 9.26 -12.39
CA HIS A 51 1.90 10.60 -12.87
C HIS A 51 3.00 11.25 -13.72
N GLY A 52 3.78 10.43 -14.43
CA GLY A 52 4.81 10.90 -15.37
C GLY A 52 6.16 11.24 -14.73
N ASN A 53 6.37 10.85 -13.47
CA ASN A 53 7.60 11.15 -12.73
C ASN A 53 8.51 9.94 -12.52
N LEU A 54 8.13 8.74 -12.96
CA LEU A 54 8.94 7.53 -12.77
C LEU A 54 9.91 7.34 -13.94
N THR A 55 11.12 6.93 -13.63
CA THR A 55 12.13 6.50 -14.62
C THR A 55 12.21 4.98 -14.68
N TRP A 56 12.80 4.42 -15.75
CA TRP A 56 13.06 2.98 -15.82
C TRP A 56 13.99 2.49 -14.71
N GLU A 57 14.97 3.31 -14.29
CA GLU A 57 15.82 2.96 -13.16
C GLU A 57 15.01 2.77 -11.86
N GLU A 58 14.01 3.62 -11.63
CA GLU A 58 13.11 3.49 -10.48
C GLU A 58 12.24 2.23 -10.55
N ILE A 59 11.65 1.95 -11.72
CA ILE A 59 10.88 0.71 -11.94
C ILE A 59 11.76 -0.52 -11.69
N MET A 60 13.01 -0.50 -12.15
CA MET A 60 13.94 -1.60 -11.92
C MET A 60 14.35 -1.72 -10.45
N GLU A 61 14.44 -0.61 -9.71
CA GLU A 61 14.60 -0.63 -8.26
C GLU A 61 13.40 -1.33 -7.59
N TRP A 62 12.17 -1.03 -8.05
CA TRP A 62 10.95 -1.64 -7.52
C TRP A 62 10.94 -3.16 -7.74
N PHE A 63 11.38 -3.62 -8.92
CA PHE A 63 11.46 -5.04 -9.26
C PHE A 63 12.32 -5.82 -8.27
N THR A 64 13.37 -5.22 -7.68
CA THR A 64 14.22 -5.91 -6.70
C THR A 64 13.46 -6.33 -5.44
N PHE A 65 12.36 -5.66 -5.11
CA PHE A 65 11.53 -5.97 -3.95
C PHE A 65 10.28 -6.76 -4.32
N VAL A 66 9.70 -6.47 -5.49
CA VAL A 66 8.46 -7.09 -5.95
C VAL A 66 8.71 -8.48 -6.51
N TYR A 67 9.80 -8.68 -7.26
CA TYR A 67 10.14 -9.92 -7.94
C TYR A 67 11.57 -10.37 -7.58
N PRO A 68 11.82 -10.85 -6.35
CA PRO A 68 13.17 -11.13 -5.86
C PRO A 68 13.93 -12.20 -6.65
N THR A 69 13.24 -13.01 -7.46
CA THR A 69 13.83 -14.02 -8.34
C THR A 69 14.31 -13.47 -9.67
N LEU A 70 13.83 -12.29 -10.10
CA LEU A 70 14.23 -11.65 -11.35
C LEU A 70 15.53 -10.88 -11.17
N LYS A 71 16.64 -11.49 -11.60
CA LYS A 71 17.97 -10.85 -11.58
C LYS A 71 18.21 -10.07 -12.87
N ARG A 72 18.78 -8.87 -12.77
CA ARG A 72 19.17 -8.08 -13.94
C ARG A 72 20.04 -8.92 -14.89
N GLY A 73 19.77 -8.84 -16.19
CA GLY A 73 20.45 -9.65 -17.22
C GLY A 73 19.90 -11.06 -17.42
N THR A 74 18.90 -11.50 -16.65
CA THR A 74 18.21 -12.79 -16.86
C THR A 74 16.88 -12.66 -17.60
N PHE A 75 16.38 -11.42 -17.74
CA PHE A 75 15.10 -11.10 -18.36
C PHE A 75 15.20 -9.80 -19.16
N ASN A 76 14.23 -9.61 -20.05
CA ASN A 76 13.98 -8.39 -20.82
C ASN A 76 12.53 -7.95 -20.59
N ILE A 77 12.31 -6.63 -20.66
CA ILE A 77 10.96 -6.05 -20.69
C ILE A 77 10.70 -5.52 -22.09
N TYR A 78 9.51 -5.77 -22.60
CA TYR A 78 9.05 -5.26 -23.89
C TYR A 78 7.79 -4.44 -23.68
N ARG A 79 7.69 -3.30 -24.36
CA ARG A 79 6.43 -2.56 -24.42
C ARG A 79 5.47 -3.27 -25.37
N CYS A 80 4.24 -3.48 -24.94
CA CYS A 80 3.18 -3.99 -25.80
C CYS A 80 2.82 -2.93 -26.84
N PRO A 81 2.74 -3.29 -28.14
CA PRO A 81 2.21 -2.38 -29.15
C PRO A 81 0.70 -2.17 -29.02
N ASP A 82 0.00 -3.13 -28.40
CA ASP A 82 -1.44 -3.07 -28.17
C ASP A 82 -1.72 -2.47 -26.79
N ALA A 83 -2.69 -1.55 -26.72
CA ALA A 83 -3.09 -0.88 -25.48
C ALA A 83 -3.76 -1.83 -24.46
N ASN A 84 -4.15 -3.04 -24.87
CA ASN A 84 -4.59 -4.13 -24.00
C ASN A 84 -4.43 -5.48 -24.75
N PRO A 85 -3.31 -6.21 -24.55
CA PRO A 85 -2.96 -7.37 -25.37
C PRO A 85 -3.78 -8.62 -24.98
N MET A 86 -5.04 -8.72 -25.43
CA MET A 86 -5.91 -9.87 -25.14
C MET A 86 -5.32 -11.22 -25.59
N ASP A 87 -4.54 -11.24 -26.68
CA ASP A 87 -3.81 -12.40 -27.18
C ASP A 87 -2.29 -12.15 -27.13
N LEU A 88 -1.64 -12.66 -26.07
CA LEU A 88 -0.20 -12.48 -25.91
C LEU A 88 0.63 -13.27 -26.92
N ALA A 89 0.16 -14.41 -27.42
CA ALA A 89 0.91 -15.18 -28.40
C ALA A 89 1.06 -14.37 -29.71
N LYS A 90 -0.03 -13.74 -30.15
CA LYS A 90 0.02 -12.77 -31.26
C LYS A 90 0.84 -11.54 -30.91
N THR A 91 0.71 -11.02 -29.70
CA THR A 91 1.47 -9.85 -29.22
C THR A 91 2.98 -10.09 -29.25
N ILE A 92 3.45 -11.26 -28.79
CA ILE A 92 4.88 -11.63 -28.72
C ILE A 92 5.56 -11.56 -30.09
N SER A 93 4.87 -12.01 -31.14
CA SER A 93 5.35 -11.94 -32.52
C SER A 93 5.56 -10.50 -33.01
N ARG A 94 4.83 -9.55 -32.43
CA ARG A 94 4.86 -8.11 -32.76
C ARG A 94 5.66 -7.27 -31.78
N LEU A 95 6.18 -7.86 -30.69
CA LEU A 95 7.05 -7.13 -29.76
C LEU A 95 8.28 -6.64 -30.51
N GLY A 96 8.53 -5.33 -30.42
CA GLY A 96 9.74 -4.71 -30.94
C GLY A 96 10.97 -5.08 -30.11
N GLU A 97 11.93 -4.15 -30.09
CA GLU A 97 13.13 -4.30 -29.28
C GLU A 97 12.81 -4.24 -27.78
N PRO A 98 13.56 -4.97 -26.94
CA PRO A 98 13.45 -4.85 -25.50
C PRO A 98 13.89 -3.46 -25.06
N ILE A 99 13.37 -3.01 -23.91
CA ILE A 99 13.84 -1.79 -23.24
C ILE A 99 15.30 -1.98 -22.83
N ASP A 100 16.16 -1.03 -23.20
CA ASP A 100 17.59 -1.06 -22.87
C ASP A 100 17.80 -0.36 -21.53
N PHE A 101 17.83 -1.11 -20.43
CA PHE A 101 17.97 -0.53 -19.08
C PHE A 101 19.30 0.19 -18.82
N VAL A 102 20.26 0.17 -19.76
CA VAL A 102 21.49 0.96 -19.64
C VAL A 102 21.28 2.31 -20.31
N LYS A 103 20.74 2.32 -21.53
CA LYS A 103 20.49 3.55 -22.29
C LYS A 103 19.26 4.31 -21.79
N ASP A 104 18.21 3.59 -21.44
CA ASP A 104 16.90 4.14 -21.13
C ASP A 104 16.69 4.37 -19.63
N LYS A 105 17.74 4.21 -18.80
CA LYS A 105 17.62 4.26 -17.33
C LYS A 105 16.96 5.55 -16.82
N ASP A 106 17.28 6.68 -17.43
CA ASP A 106 16.79 8.01 -17.05
C ASP A 106 15.56 8.43 -17.89
N VAL A 107 15.13 7.58 -18.83
CA VAL A 107 13.94 7.84 -19.63
C VAL A 107 12.71 7.69 -18.73
N VAL A 108 11.81 8.66 -18.84
CA VAL A 108 10.53 8.62 -18.16
C VAL A 108 9.76 7.38 -18.62
N PHE A 109 9.45 6.53 -17.65
CA PHE A 109 8.65 5.34 -17.84
C PHE A 109 7.26 5.74 -18.31
N GLN A 110 6.73 5.06 -19.33
CA GLN A 110 5.48 5.48 -19.96
C GLN A 110 4.28 4.84 -19.25
N GLY A 111 3.36 5.71 -18.79
CA GLY A 111 2.09 5.30 -18.20
C GLY A 111 1.12 4.83 -19.28
N ASN A 112 -0.08 4.46 -18.85
CA ASN A 112 -1.17 3.99 -19.70
C ASN A 112 -0.71 2.92 -20.72
N SER A 113 0.11 1.98 -20.25
CA SER A 113 0.88 1.06 -21.11
C SER A 113 0.99 -0.33 -20.51
N TRP A 114 1.03 -1.34 -21.38
CA TRP A 114 1.29 -2.72 -21.02
C TRP A 114 2.72 -3.10 -21.36
N TYR A 115 3.31 -3.91 -20.50
CA TYR A 115 4.67 -4.40 -20.63
C TYR A 115 4.70 -5.90 -20.41
N VAL A 116 5.55 -6.62 -21.15
CA VAL A 116 5.73 -8.07 -21.00
C VAL A 116 7.13 -8.35 -20.47
N ILE A 117 7.20 -9.15 -19.40
CA ILE A 117 8.43 -9.67 -18.84
C ILE A 117 8.71 -11.05 -19.44
N LEU A 118 9.81 -11.17 -20.16
CA LEU A 118 10.25 -12.44 -20.76
C LEU A 118 11.72 -12.70 -20.41
N GLY A 119 12.12 -13.96 -20.45
CA GLY A 119 13.52 -14.35 -20.40
C GLY A 119 14.28 -13.89 -21.65
N LEU A 120 15.59 -14.11 -21.61
CA LEU A 120 16.45 -13.89 -22.77
C LEU A 120 15.91 -14.64 -24.01
N LYS A 121 16.01 -14.00 -25.18
CA LYS A 121 15.48 -14.52 -26.45
C LYS A 121 13.95 -14.76 -26.44
N LYS A 122 13.20 -13.90 -25.74
CA LYS A 122 11.72 -13.95 -25.64
C LYS A 122 11.15 -15.26 -25.07
N LYS A 123 11.93 -15.98 -24.24
CA LYS A 123 11.46 -17.21 -23.58
C LYS A 123 10.51 -16.92 -22.43
N TYR A 124 9.57 -17.82 -22.17
CA TYR A 124 8.70 -17.70 -21.01
C TYR A 124 9.49 -17.99 -19.75
N ILE A 125 9.28 -17.16 -18.74
CA ILE A 125 9.87 -17.31 -17.42
C ILE A 125 8.79 -17.17 -16.37
N LYS A 126 8.96 -17.87 -15.26
CA LYS A 126 8.10 -17.72 -14.10
C LYS A 126 8.46 -16.43 -13.38
N VAL A 127 7.49 -15.51 -13.27
CA VAL A 127 7.64 -14.28 -12.48
C VAL A 127 7.03 -14.54 -11.10
N GLU A 128 7.87 -14.59 -10.08
CA GLU A 128 7.43 -14.86 -8.70
C GLU A 128 7.45 -13.57 -7.89
N HIS A 129 6.31 -13.26 -7.25
CA HIS A 129 6.24 -12.17 -6.27
C HIS A 129 7.02 -12.51 -5.01
N THR A 130 7.46 -11.46 -4.31
CA THR A 130 7.91 -11.59 -2.93
C THR A 130 6.82 -12.25 -2.07
N ARG A 131 7.25 -13.09 -1.13
CA ARG A 131 6.37 -13.67 -0.09
C ARG A 131 6.12 -12.71 1.06
N HIS A 132 6.81 -11.57 1.07
CA HIS A 132 6.64 -10.52 2.07
C HIS A 132 5.28 -9.85 1.91
N ILE A 133 4.51 -9.81 2.99
CA ILE A 133 3.22 -9.15 3.06
C ILE A 133 3.39 -7.89 3.92
N PRO A 134 3.22 -6.69 3.36
CA PRO A 134 3.24 -5.47 4.14
C PRO A 134 2.18 -5.50 5.25
N GLY A 135 2.58 -5.15 6.48
CA GLY A 135 1.67 -5.07 7.61
C GLY A 135 0.53 -4.07 7.37
N LEU A 136 -0.68 -4.39 7.84
CA LEU A 136 -1.81 -3.47 7.79
C LEU A 136 -1.55 -2.28 8.74
N ARG A 137 -1.85 -1.07 8.27
CA ARG A 137 -1.50 0.17 8.97
C ARG A 137 -2.76 0.94 9.32
N VAL A 138 -2.82 1.45 10.55
CA VAL A 138 -3.97 2.22 11.06
C VAL A 138 -3.71 3.70 11.03
N THR A 139 -4.64 4.45 10.45
CA THR A 139 -4.57 5.92 10.41
C THR A 139 -4.47 6.46 11.83
N PRO A 140 -3.42 7.24 12.15
CA PRO A 140 -3.25 7.82 13.47
C PRO A 140 -4.37 8.82 13.76
N SER A 141 -4.75 8.96 15.04
CA SER A 141 -5.69 10.01 15.46
C SER A 141 -5.16 11.39 15.08
N THR A 142 -6.02 12.21 14.50
CA THR A 142 -5.71 13.60 14.13
C THR A 142 -5.97 14.59 15.28
N SER A 143 -6.58 14.12 16.37
CA SER A 143 -6.83 14.91 17.57
C SER A 143 -5.56 15.16 18.37
N VAL A 144 -5.47 16.33 19.04
CA VAL A 144 -4.35 16.62 19.93
C VAL A 144 -4.39 15.66 21.11
N PRO A 145 -3.29 14.94 21.41
CA PRO A 145 -3.26 14.02 22.53
C PRO A 145 -3.54 14.73 23.86
N THR A 146 -4.43 14.16 24.67
CA THR A 146 -4.67 14.59 26.06
C THR A 146 -3.58 14.08 27.01
N ASP A 147 -2.94 12.96 26.66
CA ASP A 147 -1.81 12.41 27.39
C ASP A 147 -0.60 13.37 27.33
N PRO A 148 -0.06 13.81 28.50
CA PRO A 148 1.04 14.77 28.55
C PRO A 148 2.31 14.33 27.79
N ARG A 149 2.59 13.02 27.77
CA ARG A 149 3.77 12.47 27.10
C ARG A 149 3.61 12.51 25.58
N LEU A 150 2.45 12.08 25.06
CA LEU A 150 2.13 12.20 23.64
C LEU A 150 2.06 13.67 23.20
N ARG A 151 1.61 14.57 24.08
CA ARG A 151 1.65 16.01 23.82
C ARG A 151 3.08 16.54 23.68
N TYR A 152 3.97 16.22 24.61
CA TYR A 152 5.39 16.59 24.52
C TYR A 152 6.02 16.05 23.23
N TYR A 153 5.72 14.79 22.89
CA TYR A 153 6.15 14.16 21.65
C TYR A 153 5.71 14.96 20.41
N TRP A 154 4.43 15.35 20.34
CA TRP A 154 3.89 16.15 19.25
C TRP A 154 4.52 17.55 19.16
N GLU A 155 4.65 18.23 20.31
CA GLU A 155 5.26 19.55 20.38
C GLU A 155 6.73 19.51 19.93
N THR A 156 7.46 18.44 20.25
CA THR A 156 8.84 18.24 19.81
C THR A 156 8.94 18.10 18.28
N ILE A 157 8.06 17.30 17.67
CA ILE A 157 8.00 17.14 16.21
C ILE A 157 7.61 18.45 15.53
N ARG A 158 6.61 19.16 16.06
CA ARG A 158 6.20 20.47 15.55
C ARG A 158 7.33 21.49 15.62
N SER A 159 8.10 21.49 16.70
CA SER A 159 9.27 22.35 16.87
C SER A 159 10.39 22.02 15.88
N ARG A 160 10.61 20.72 15.61
CA ARG A 160 11.58 20.26 14.61
C ARG A 160 11.18 20.64 13.19
N ASP A 161 9.96 20.29 12.78
CA ASP A 161 9.54 20.38 11.38
C ASP A 161 9.02 21.77 11.01
N ARG A 162 8.27 22.42 11.91
CA ARG A 162 7.65 23.77 11.78
C ARG A 162 6.69 23.99 10.60
N LYS A 163 6.62 23.06 9.67
CA LYS A 163 5.79 23.08 8.46
C LYS A 163 5.47 21.65 8.02
N CYS A 164 4.43 21.50 7.21
CA CYS A 164 4.16 20.24 6.51
C CYS A 164 5.37 19.84 5.67
N VAL A 165 5.93 18.65 5.89
CA VAL A 165 7.10 18.17 5.12
C VAL A 165 6.75 17.92 3.65
N LEU A 166 5.48 17.70 3.32
CA LEU A 166 5.05 17.40 1.95
C LEU A 166 4.82 18.68 1.13
N THR A 167 4.17 19.68 1.72
CA THR A 167 3.71 20.89 1.00
C THR A 167 4.47 22.15 1.37
N GLY A 168 5.23 22.14 2.47
CA GLY A 168 5.93 23.30 3.00
C GLY A 168 5.04 24.30 3.75
N LYS A 169 3.72 24.04 3.84
CA LYS A 169 2.76 24.91 4.54
C LYS A 169 3.14 25.07 6.01
N SER A 170 3.40 26.31 6.44
CA SER A 170 3.89 26.58 7.80
C SER A 170 2.76 26.53 8.83
N MET A 171 3.14 26.39 10.12
CA MET A 171 2.20 26.47 11.24
C MET A 171 1.44 27.82 11.27
N GLU A 172 2.10 28.92 10.90
CA GLU A 172 1.57 30.30 10.92
C GLU A 172 0.54 30.57 9.82
N GLN A 173 0.61 29.83 8.70
CA GLN A 173 -0.29 29.98 7.55
C GLN A 173 -1.67 29.30 7.76
N SER A 174 -2.00 28.88 8.98
CA SER A 174 -3.29 28.26 9.32
C SER A 174 -4.38 29.33 9.39
N LYS A 175 -5.29 29.33 8.40
CA LYS A 175 -6.32 30.35 8.20
C LYS A 175 -7.38 30.48 9.32
N ASN A 176 -7.42 29.55 10.27
CA ASN A 176 -8.53 29.43 11.23
C ASN A 176 -8.18 29.91 12.66
N GLY A 177 -7.21 30.82 12.82
CA GLY A 177 -6.85 31.38 14.14
C GLY A 177 -6.20 30.38 15.11
N ARG A 178 -5.99 29.12 14.68
CA ARG A 178 -5.25 28.09 15.42
C ARG A 178 -4.03 27.67 14.58
N PRO A 179 -2.85 28.28 14.82
CA PRO A 179 -1.61 27.90 14.14
C PRO A 179 -1.38 26.39 14.21
N GLY A 180 -1.17 25.75 13.06
CA GLY A 180 -0.87 24.32 12.99
C GLY A 180 -2.00 23.34 13.30
N ALA A 181 -3.26 23.78 13.45
CA ALA A 181 -4.38 22.85 13.72
C ALA A 181 -4.60 21.80 12.61
N GLN A 182 -4.19 22.11 11.38
CA GLN A 182 -4.26 21.19 10.24
C GLN A 182 -3.03 20.29 10.12
N LEU A 183 -2.01 20.47 10.98
CA LEU A 183 -0.77 19.70 10.96
C LEU A 183 -0.76 18.66 12.08
N VAL A 184 -0.57 17.41 11.67
CA VAL A 184 -0.55 16.23 12.54
C VAL A 184 0.82 15.57 12.53
N CYS A 185 1.19 14.99 13.66
CA CYS A 185 2.38 14.17 13.78
C CYS A 185 2.04 12.76 13.29
N CYS A 186 2.54 12.39 12.12
CA CYS A 186 2.23 11.11 11.49
C CYS A 186 3.39 10.13 11.68
N PRO A 187 3.16 8.99 12.38
CA PRO A 187 4.15 7.93 12.49
C PRO A 187 4.50 7.32 11.14
N ILE A 188 5.80 7.08 10.89
CA ILE A 188 6.27 6.32 9.72
C ILE A 188 6.02 4.84 9.95
N TYR A 189 6.31 4.37 11.15
CA TYR A 189 5.98 3.05 11.63
C TYR A 189 4.84 3.16 12.66
N PRO A 190 3.68 2.54 12.40
CA PRO A 190 2.54 2.63 13.29
C PRO A 190 2.82 1.92 14.62
N PRO A 191 2.38 2.47 15.77
CA PRO A 191 2.45 1.78 17.05
C PRO A 191 1.77 0.41 17.06
N GLU A 192 0.73 0.22 16.24
CA GLU A 192 -0.04 -1.03 16.12
C GLU A 192 0.82 -2.19 15.61
N LEU A 193 1.89 -1.89 14.86
CA LEU A 193 2.83 -2.87 14.34
C LEU A 193 4.01 -3.13 15.32
N ARG A 194 3.84 -2.87 16.61
CA ARG A 194 4.87 -3.04 17.66
C ARG A 194 5.59 -4.40 17.62
N SER A 195 4.87 -5.50 17.44
CA SER A 195 5.49 -6.83 17.38
C SER A 195 6.45 -6.96 16.19
N GLU A 196 6.06 -6.45 15.03
CA GLU A 196 6.91 -6.40 13.84
C GLU A 196 8.06 -5.38 14.03
N TRP A 197 7.79 -4.27 14.72
CA TRP A 197 8.80 -3.26 15.07
C TRP A 197 9.98 -3.89 15.83
N LEU A 198 9.65 -4.70 16.85
CA LEU A 198 10.62 -5.44 17.64
C LEU A 198 11.31 -6.55 16.84
N ALA A 199 10.55 -7.33 16.08
CA ALA A 199 11.08 -8.45 15.29
C ALA A 199 12.08 -7.99 14.22
N LYS A 200 11.85 -6.84 13.59
CA LYS A 200 12.77 -6.21 12.63
C LYS A 200 13.96 -5.51 13.29
N GLY A 201 14.01 -5.44 14.62
CA GLY A 201 15.12 -4.86 15.37
C GLY A 201 15.22 -3.34 15.27
N TRP A 202 14.10 -2.66 14.96
CA TRP A 202 14.06 -1.20 14.82
C TRP A 202 14.52 -0.41 16.05
N PRO A 203 14.25 -0.80 17.31
CA PRO A 203 14.74 -0.05 18.46
C PRO A 203 16.24 0.20 18.45
N ARG A 204 17.04 -0.73 17.90
CA ARG A 204 18.50 -0.62 17.81
C ARG A 204 18.98 0.34 16.72
N ARG A 205 18.12 0.66 15.75
CA ARG A 205 18.40 1.56 14.63
C ARG A 205 18.00 3.01 14.92
N ILE A 206 17.27 3.25 16.00
CA ILE A 206 16.87 4.57 16.46
C ILE A 206 17.96 5.16 17.34
N THR A 207 18.56 6.26 16.86
CA THR A 207 19.66 6.98 17.52
C THR A 207 19.16 8.06 18.49
N ASP A 208 17.84 8.25 18.61
CA ASP A 208 17.23 9.07 19.66
C ASP A 208 17.60 8.52 21.06
N VAL A 209 18.25 9.39 21.84
CA VAL A 209 18.74 9.15 23.20
C VAL A 209 17.90 9.88 24.25
N SER A 210 16.72 10.38 23.88
CA SER A 210 15.76 10.94 24.84
C SER A 210 15.37 9.91 25.90
N ASP A 211 14.97 10.39 27.07
CA ASP A 211 14.61 9.55 28.21
C ASP A 211 13.58 8.48 27.84
N GLU A 212 13.75 7.25 28.36
CA GLU A 212 12.84 6.12 28.16
C GLU A 212 11.40 6.46 28.60
N VAL A 213 11.24 7.28 29.64
CA VAL A 213 9.93 7.77 30.09
C VAL A 213 9.21 8.54 28.98
N VAL A 214 9.96 9.22 28.11
CA VAL A 214 9.44 10.05 27.01
C VAL A 214 9.21 9.23 25.74
N ILE A 215 10.22 8.49 25.27
CA ILE A 215 10.15 7.79 23.97
C ILE A 215 9.71 6.33 24.08
N GLY A 216 9.64 5.81 25.30
CA GLY A 216 9.34 4.42 25.62
C GLY A 216 10.55 3.52 25.44
N LYS A 217 10.58 2.39 26.16
CA LYS A 217 11.64 1.37 26.11
C LYS A 217 12.04 0.96 24.69
N GLU A 218 11.04 0.90 23.82
CA GLU A 218 11.18 0.39 22.47
C GLU A 218 11.36 1.50 21.44
N LYS A 219 11.38 2.75 21.89
CA LYS A 219 11.59 3.96 21.08
C LYS A 219 10.56 4.17 19.95
N LEU A 220 9.37 3.57 20.05
CA LEU A 220 8.27 3.79 19.10
C LEU A 220 7.80 5.25 19.07
N CYS A 221 7.86 5.94 20.22
CA CYS A 221 7.57 7.37 20.34
C CYS A 221 8.83 8.23 20.16
N SER A 222 9.85 7.72 19.47
CA SER A 222 10.97 8.56 19.04
C SER A 222 10.52 9.50 17.94
N ILE A 223 10.97 10.75 17.99
CA ILE A 223 10.67 11.74 16.94
C ILE A 223 11.24 11.32 15.58
N GLN A 224 12.24 10.43 15.55
CA GLN A 224 12.80 9.85 14.32
C GLN A 224 11.79 8.97 13.57
N ASN A 225 10.74 8.47 14.26
CA ASN A 225 9.66 7.66 13.70
C ASN A 225 8.44 8.50 13.28
N SER A 226 8.56 9.82 13.14
CA SER A 226 7.41 10.64 12.72
C SER A 226 7.80 11.86 11.90
N ILE A 227 6.83 12.30 11.10
CA ILE A 227 6.92 13.50 10.27
C ILE A 227 5.68 14.38 10.49
N LEU A 228 5.86 15.70 10.41
CA LEU A 228 4.77 16.66 10.45
C LEU A 228 4.15 16.81 9.06
N MET A 229 2.85 16.53 8.92
CA MET A 229 2.14 16.67 7.66
C MET A 229 0.74 17.24 7.84
N GLU A 230 0.11 17.69 6.76
CA GLU A 230 -1.31 18.04 6.79
C GLU A 230 -2.18 16.80 7.06
N SER A 231 -3.19 16.94 7.91
CA SER A 231 -4.08 15.85 8.34
C SER A 231 -4.67 15.07 7.18
N ARG A 232 -5.04 15.77 6.09
CA ARG A 232 -5.59 15.17 4.87
C ARG A 232 -4.67 14.16 4.17
N PHE A 233 -3.36 14.19 4.43
CA PHE A 233 -2.41 13.24 3.84
C PHE A 233 -2.08 12.06 4.77
N SER A 234 -2.44 12.15 6.05
CA SER A 234 -2.02 11.17 7.07
C SER A 234 -2.57 9.77 6.81
N SER A 235 -3.85 9.67 6.43
CA SER A 235 -4.48 8.40 6.04
C SER A 235 -3.83 7.82 4.80
N ALA A 236 -3.66 8.63 3.75
CA ALA A 236 -3.04 8.20 2.50
C ALA A 236 -1.59 7.72 2.68
N PHE A 237 -0.77 8.41 3.50
CA PHE A 237 0.58 7.97 3.82
C PHE A 237 0.57 6.65 4.57
N THR A 238 -0.28 6.55 5.59
CA THR A 238 -0.38 5.36 6.43
C THR A 238 -0.88 4.15 5.64
N MET A 239 -1.82 4.35 4.72
CA MET A 239 -2.33 3.32 3.84
C MET A 239 -1.41 2.98 2.66
N ASN A 240 -0.20 3.53 2.61
CA ASN A 240 0.76 3.35 1.51
C ASN A 240 0.23 3.83 0.14
N LYS A 241 -0.68 4.80 0.08
CA LYS A 241 -1.14 5.39 -1.19
C LYS A 241 -0.08 6.29 -1.83
N PHE A 242 0.84 6.80 -1.03
CA PHE A 242 2.07 7.43 -1.47
C PHE A 242 3.20 7.16 -0.46
N SER A 243 4.44 7.39 -0.84
CA SER A 243 5.60 7.23 0.03
C SER A 243 6.75 8.18 -0.32
N ILE A 244 7.79 8.18 0.51
CA ILE A 244 8.95 9.08 0.40
C ILE A 244 10.23 8.23 0.32
N ASN A 245 11.01 8.38 -0.75
CA ASN A 245 12.27 7.66 -0.92
C ASN A 245 13.47 8.53 -0.49
N PRO A 246 14.08 8.31 0.69
CA PRO A 246 15.22 9.08 1.16
C PRO A 246 16.46 8.91 0.28
N LYS A 247 16.61 7.77 -0.42
CA LYS A 247 17.76 7.52 -1.32
C LYS A 247 17.68 8.30 -2.63
N ARG A 248 16.51 8.83 -2.98
CA ARG A 248 16.29 9.69 -4.16
C ARG A 248 15.95 11.12 -3.73
N GLY A 249 16.74 11.65 -2.78
CA GLY A 249 16.58 13.03 -2.30
C GLY A 249 15.25 13.31 -1.59
N TYR A 250 14.60 12.28 -1.02
CA TYR A 250 13.24 12.35 -0.47
C TYR A 250 12.14 12.57 -1.51
N LYS A 251 12.33 12.07 -2.74
CA LYS A 251 11.28 12.06 -3.76
C LYS A 251 10.02 11.34 -3.27
N ILE A 252 8.88 11.96 -3.52
CA ILE A 252 7.54 11.46 -3.22
C ILE A 252 7.05 10.67 -4.44
N THR A 253 6.54 9.48 -4.20
CA THR A 253 5.87 8.65 -5.21
C THR A 253 4.43 8.43 -4.78
N VAL A 254 3.49 8.77 -5.65
CA VAL A 254 2.06 8.51 -5.48
C VAL A 254 1.67 7.32 -6.34
N PHE A 255 1.03 6.33 -5.74
CA PHE A 255 0.70 5.05 -6.39
C PHE A 255 -0.77 4.93 -6.82
N ARG A 256 -1.58 5.94 -6.53
CA ARG A 256 -3.04 5.98 -6.77
C ARG A 256 -3.44 7.34 -7.34
N ASN A 257 -4.42 7.37 -8.23
CA ASN A 257 -4.93 8.57 -8.89
C ASN A 257 -5.94 9.24 -7.98
N GLU A 258 -5.39 10.00 -7.04
CA GLU A 258 -6.12 10.72 -6.02
C GLU A 258 -5.95 12.23 -6.23
N ASP A 259 -6.83 13.05 -5.67
CA ASP A 259 -6.80 14.51 -5.85
C ASP A 259 -5.45 15.15 -5.50
N TYR A 260 -4.70 14.54 -4.58
CA TYR A 260 -3.39 15.02 -4.15
C TYR A 260 -2.23 14.65 -5.09
N SER A 261 -2.44 13.77 -6.07
CA SER A 261 -1.38 13.26 -6.95
C SER A 261 -0.67 14.36 -7.70
N TYR A 262 -1.43 15.26 -8.35
CA TYR A 262 -0.90 16.42 -9.08
C TYR A 262 -0.12 17.39 -8.19
N THR A 263 -0.37 17.36 -6.88
CA THR A 263 0.28 18.26 -5.92
C THR A 263 1.50 17.66 -5.25
N LEU A 264 1.66 16.33 -5.25
CA LEU A 264 2.70 15.64 -4.47
C LEU A 264 3.65 14.80 -5.32
N ASP A 265 3.16 14.10 -6.36
CA ASP A 265 3.98 13.14 -7.09
C ASP A 265 5.20 13.78 -7.73
N GLY A 266 6.35 13.11 -7.64
CA GLY A 266 7.63 13.60 -8.16
C GLY A 266 8.29 14.74 -7.37
N LYS A 267 7.58 15.37 -6.42
CA LYS A 267 8.17 16.40 -5.55
C LYS A 267 9.09 15.78 -4.52
N HIS A 268 9.91 16.60 -3.88
CA HIS A 268 10.82 16.17 -2.82
C HIS A 268 10.30 16.67 -1.48
N ALA A 269 10.15 15.77 -0.51
CA ALA A 269 9.72 16.12 0.83
C ALA A 269 10.77 17.00 1.53
N GLN A 270 10.30 18.02 2.22
CA GLN A 270 11.11 18.99 2.94
C GLN A 270 11.46 18.48 4.33
N ILE A 271 12.20 17.36 4.39
CA ILE A 271 12.69 16.78 5.64
C ILE A 271 13.76 17.70 6.24
N PRO A 272 13.62 18.18 7.50
CA PRO A 272 14.64 19.01 8.10
C PRO A 272 15.99 18.29 8.19
N ALA A 273 17.05 18.98 7.80
CA ALA A 273 18.42 18.50 7.97
C ALA A 273 18.78 18.35 9.47
N VAL A 274 19.84 17.60 9.75
CA VAL A 274 20.40 17.45 11.10
C VAL A 274 20.62 18.83 11.72
N ASN A 275 20.12 19.03 12.95
CA ASN A 275 20.43 20.22 13.71
C ASN A 275 21.90 20.15 14.17
N THR A 276 22.79 20.74 13.39
CA THR A 276 24.24 20.75 13.63
C THR A 276 24.63 21.47 14.93
N ARG A 277 23.73 22.26 15.54
CA ARG A 277 23.99 22.95 16.81
C ARG A 277 23.86 22.06 18.04
N THR A 278 23.03 21.02 18.01
CA THR A 278 22.75 20.20 19.20
C THR A 278 23.48 18.86 19.19
N PHE A 279 24.17 18.49 18.10
CA PHE A 279 24.80 17.17 17.87
C PHE A 279 23.87 15.95 18.10
N LYS A 280 22.58 16.18 18.36
CA LYS A 280 21.55 15.15 18.44
C LYS A 280 20.98 14.97 17.05
N ASP A 281 21.08 13.75 16.53
CA ASP A 281 20.41 13.39 15.29
C ASP A 281 18.90 13.30 15.54
N ASN A 282 18.24 14.45 15.60
CA ASN A 282 16.78 14.54 15.76
C ASN A 282 16.05 14.38 14.43
N ARG A 283 16.76 14.10 13.35
CA ARG A 283 16.18 14.01 12.00
C ARG A 283 15.27 12.79 11.90
N VAL A 284 14.41 12.80 10.90
CA VAL A 284 13.58 11.66 10.55
C VAL A 284 14.46 10.49 10.12
N SER A 285 14.21 9.27 10.60
CA SER A 285 15.02 8.10 10.21
C SER A 285 14.83 7.76 8.73
N ASP A 286 15.90 7.85 7.95
CA ASP A 286 15.88 7.40 6.55
C ASP A 286 15.60 5.91 6.44
N GLU A 287 16.07 5.10 7.39
CA GLU A 287 15.81 3.66 7.31
C GLU A 287 14.33 3.34 7.46
N LEU A 288 13.62 4.08 8.33
CA LEU A 288 12.17 3.93 8.48
C LEU A 288 11.43 4.43 7.24
N LEU A 289 11.79 5.59 6.70
CA LEU A 289 11.19 6.11 5.47
C LEU A 289 11.43 5.17 4.29
N TYR A 290 12.66 4.65 4.15
CA TYR A 290 13.00 3.70 3.09
C TYR A 290 12.23 2.38 3.24
N ASN A 291 12.06 1.90 4.46
CA ASN A 291 11.23 0.73 4.71
C ASN A 291 9.76 1.02 4.33
N HIS A 292 9.16 2.12 4.78
CA HIS A 292 7.80 2.52 4.39
C HIS A 292 7.65 2.62 2.87
N TRP A 293 8.61 3.23 2.19
CA TRP A 293 8.63 3.30 0.73
C TRP A 293 8.68 1.92 0.07
N LYS A 294 9.53 1.02 0.55
CA LYS A 294 9.62 -0.36 0.05
C LYS A 294 8.29 -1.12 0.24
N GLU A 295 7.69 -1.02 1.44
CA GLU A 295 6.38 -1.60 1.74
C GLU A 295 5.30 -1.06 0.78
N SER A 296 5.35 0.26 0.50
CA SER A 296 4.44 0.94 -0.41
C SER A 296 4.60 0.52 -1.88
N VAL A 297 5.83 0.26 -2.31
CA VAL A 297 6.08 -0.29 -3.64
C VAL A 297 5.50 -1.71 -3.74
N ILE A 298 5.78 -2.56 -2.76
CA ILE A 298 5.31 -3.96 -2.77
C ILE A 298 3.78 -4.02 -2.81
N ILE A 299 3.10 -3.31 -1.91
CA ILE A 299 1.63 -3.34 -1.82
C ILE A 299 0.96 -2.82 -3.09
N ASN A 300 1.51 -1.79 -3.74
CA ASN A 300 0.88 -1.23 -4.93
C ASN A 300 1.22 -2.02 -6.20
N MET A 301 2.45 -2.53 -6.35
CA MET A 301 2.88 -3.28 -7.53
C MET A 301 2.34 -4.71 -7.63
N THR A 302 2.02 -5.35 -6.51
CA THR A 302 1.53 -6.75 -6.47
C THR A 302 0.03 -6.88 -6.80
N GLY A 303 -0.62 -5.78 -7.20
CA GLY A 303 -2.05 -5.49 -7.17
C GLY A 303 -3.05 -6.51 -7.76
N ARG A 304 -3.17 -7.70 -7.16
CA ARG A 304 -4.30 -8.64 -7.21
C ARG A 304 -4.14 -9.81 -6.22
N LYS A 305 -2.90 -10.26 -5.96
CA LYS A 305 -2.64 -11.34 -4.98
C LYS A 305 -2.94 -10.97 -3.52
N LYS A 306 -3.22 -9.70 -3.24
CA LYS A 306 -3.66 -9.30 -1.91
C LYS A 306 -5.06 -9.85 -1.60
N CYS A 307 -5.98 -9.94 -2.57
CA CYS A 307 -7.28 -10.59 -2.34
C CYS A 307 -7.14 -12.10 -1.99
N ASP A 308 -6.08 -12.77 -2.47
CA ASP A 308 -5.79 -14.18 -2.13
C ASP A 308 -4.97 -14.36 -0.83
N LEU A 309 -4.29 -13.29 -0.38
CA LEU A 309 -3.42 -13.29 0.81
C LEU A 309 -4.05 -12.59 2.03
N LEU A 310 -5.13 -11.84 1.83
CA LEU A 310 -5.97 -11.35 2.91
C LEU A 310 -6.72 -12.56 3.48
N PRO A 311 -6.74 -12.74 4.82
CA PRO A 311 -7.53 -13.79 5.43
C PRO A 311 -8.95 -13.73 4.86
N THR A 312 -9.48 -14.86 4.42
CA THR A 312 -10.91 -14.89 4.07
C THR A 312 -11.71 -14.48 5.30
N TYR A 313 -12.93 -13.96 5.14
CA TYR A 313 -13.82 -13.68 6.28
C TYR A 313 -13.93 -14.88 7.25
N ARG A 314 -13.83 -16.10 6.72
CA ARG A 314 -13.79 -17.35 7.47
C ARG A 314 -12.53 -17.51 8.33
N ASP A 315 -11.36 -17.21 7.77
CA ASP A 315 -10.07 -17.24 8.50
C ASP A 315 -10.05 -16.16 9.58
N PHE A 316 -10.61 -14.98 9.29
CA PHE A 316 -10.67 -13.87 10.24
C PHE A 316 -11.58 -14.15 11.46
N ARG A 317 -12.77 -14.75 11.23
CA ARG A 317 -13.68 -15.15 12.32
C ARG A 317 -13.03 -16.14 13.30
N SER A 318 -12.04 -16.90 12.84
CA SER A 318 -11.27 -17.83 13.68
C SER A 318 -10.14 -17.16 14.48
N MET A 319 -9.66 -15.99 14.04
CA MET A 319 -8.59 -15.22 14.70
C MET A 319 -9.11 -14.31 15.81
N CYS A 320 -10.40 -13.95 15.80
CA CYS A 320 -11.03 -13.20 16.88
C CYS A 320 -11.26 -14.09 18.10
N SER A 321 -10.40 -13.94 19.13
CA SER A 321 -10.59 -14.58 20.43
C SER A 321 -11.97 -14.26 21.03
N PRO A 322 -12.65 -15.21 21.70
CA PRO A 322 -13.92 -14.97 22.38
C PRO A 322 -13.83 -13.99 23.57
N THR A 323 -12.65 -13.48 23.90
CA THR A 323 -12.39 -12.59 25.05
C THR A 323 -12.54 -11.09 24.75
N PHE A 324 -12.80 -10.70 23.50
CA PHE A 324 -13.07 -9.30 23.17
C PHE A 324 -14.51 -8.91 23.53
N ASP A 325 -14.69 -7.74 24.15
CA ASP A 325 -16.05 -7.21 24.33
C ASP A 325 -16.72 -6.93 22.98
N ALA A 326 -18.05 -6.96 22.97
CA ALA A 326 -18.83 -6.88 21.74
C ALA A 326 -18.59 -5.60 20.94
N ARG A 327 -18.26 -4.47 21.60
CA ARG A 327 -18.00 -3.18 20.94
C ARG A 327 -16.62 -3.13 20.30
N THR A 328 -15.61 -3.67 20.94
CA THR A 328 -14.24 -3.77 20.42
C THR A 328 -14.20 -4.74 19.24
N LYS A 329 -14.94 -5.85 19.34
CA LYS A 329 -15.11 -6.79 18.23
C LYS A 329 -15.79 -6.11 17.03
N GLN A 330 -16.87 -5.36 17.26
CA GLN A 330 -17.60 -4.64 16.22
C GLN A 330 -16.77 -3.51 15.58
N ALA A 331 -15.98 -2.76 16.36
CA ALA A 331 -15.09 -1.72 15.86
C ALA A 331 -13.95 -2.29 15.00
N ILE A 332 -13.39 -3.45 15.40
CA ILE A 332 -12.36 -4.17 14.64
C ILE A 332 -12.97 -4.75 13.35
N GLU A 333 -14.16 -5.35 13.43
CA GLU A 333 -14.89 -5.85 12.25
C GLU A 333 -15.21 -4.71 11.27
N ILE A 334 -15.68 -3.55 11.73
CA ILE A 334 -15.94 -2.37 10.90
C ILE A 334 -14.64 -1.78 10.33
N TYR A 335 -13.57 -1.72 11.13
CA TYR A 335 -12.28 -1.18 10.70
C TYR A 335 -11.62 -2.07 9.63
N LEU A 336 -11.73 -3.39 9.76
CA LEU A 336 -11.19 -4.34 8.80
C LEU A 336 -12.07 -4.50 7.58
N ALA A 337 -13.39 -4.36 7.74
CA ALA A 337 -14.32 -4.17 6.65
C ALA A 337 -13.98 -2.90 5.84
N LYS A 338 -13.66 -1.78 6.49
CA LYS A 338 -13.14 -0.56 5.82
C LYS A 338 -11.79 -0.80 5.14
N ALA A 339 -10.88 -1.55 5.76
CA ALA A 339 -9.58 -1.89 5.17
C ALA A 339 -9.69 -2.86 3.97
N LEU A 340 -10.68 -3.77 3.99
CA LEU A 340 -11.05 -4.59 2.85
C LEU A 340 -11.67 -3.71 1.75
N VAL A 341 -12.69 -2.92 2.07
CA VAL A 341 -13.42 -2.05 1.11
C VAL A 341 -12.49 -1.08 0.39
N LEU A 342 -11.53 -0.46 1.08
CA LEU A 342 -10.58 0.49 0.48
C LEU A 342 -9.53 -0.15 -0.47
N ASP A 343 -9.42 -1.48 -0.51
CA ASP A 343 -8.58 -2.22 -1.48
C ASP A 343 -9.44 -3.05 -2.47
N ILE A 344 -10.75 -3.17 -2.24
CA ILE A 344 -11.71 -4.00 -3.00
C ILE A 344 -12.32 -3.28 -4.20
N ASP A 345 -12.09 -1.98 -4.37
CA ASP A 345 -12.30 -1.30 -5.67
C ASP A 345 -11.59 -2.00 -6.86
N ARG A 346 -10.73 -2.99 -6.58
CA ARG A 346 -10.02 -3.81 -7.58
C ARG A 346 -10.42 -5.30 -7.63
N CYS A 347 -11.40 -5.79 -6.88
CA CYS A 347 -11.80 -7.21 -6.88
C CYS A 347 -13.19 -7.43 -7.55
N GLU A 348 -13.21 -8.21 -8.65
CA GLU A 348 -14.30 -8.34 -9.65
C GLU A 348 -15.45 -9.31 -9.28
N HIS A 349 -15.73 -9.52 -8.00
CA HIS A 349 -16.82 -10.39 -7.50
C HIS A 349 -17.76 -9.57 -6.61
N PRO A 350 -19.03 -10.01 -6.34
CA PRO A 350 -20.02 -9.20 -5.60
C PRO A 350 -19.28 -8.56 -4.45
N THR A 351 -19.25 -7.23 -4.54
CA THR A 351 -18.30 -6.42 -3.83
C THR A 351 -18.40 -6.81 -2.36
N MET A 352 -17.30 -6.81 -1.61
CA MET A 352 -17.43 -6.99 -0.16
C MET A 352 -18.41 -5.98 0.44
N TYR A 353 -18.59 -4.84 -0.25
CA TYR A 353 -19.69 -3.90 -0.07
C TYR A 353 -21.09 -4.55 -0.19
N ASP A 354 -21.40 -5.31 -1.25
CA ASP A 354 -22.66 -6.10 -1.37
C ASP A 354 -22.84 -7.13 -0.25
N ILE A 355 -21.77 -7.83 0.14
CA ILE A 355 -21.79 -8.83 1.24
C ILE A 355 -22.00 -8.14 2.59
N MET A 356 -21.37 -6.98 2.80
CA MET A 356 -21.52 -6.16 3.99
C MET A 356 -22.91 -5.54 4.07
N GLU A 357 -23.41 -4.92 3.00
CA GLU A 357 -24.77 -4.41 2.95
C GLU A 357 -25.77 -5.51 3.29
N ALA A 358 -25.60 -6.72 2.74
CA ALA A 358 -26.47 -7.86 3.06
C ALA A 358 -26.38 -8.29 4.55
N GLU A 359 -25.19 -8.37 5.14
CA GLU A 359 -25.01 -8.72 6.57
C GLU A 359 -25.49 -7.62 7.53
N PHE A 360 -25.25 -6.35 7.20
CA PHE A 360 -25.70 -5.22 8.02
C PHE A 360 -27.21 -4.98 7.89
N ALA A 361 -27.78 -5.16 6.69
CA ALA A 361 -29.23 -5.20 6.49
C ALA A 361 -29.86 -6.36 7.28
N ALA A 362 -29.24 -7.55 7.28
CA ALA A 362 -29.69 -8.69 8.09
C ALA A 362 -29.63 -8.43 9.62
N ARG A 363 -28.83 -7.45 10.06
CA ARG A 363 -28.71 -7.02 11.46
C ARG A 363 -29.50 -5.75 11.80
N GLY A 364 -30.33 -5.25 10.86
CA GLY A 364 -31.24 -4.13 11.09
C GLY A 364 -30.66 -2.73 10.83
N PHE A 365 -29.51 -2.62 10.18
CA PHE A 365 -28.86 -1.34 9.82
C PHE A 365 -29.19 -0.89 8.38
N ALA A 366 -30.32 -1.32 7.83
CA ALA A 366 -30.72 -0.92 6.48
C ALA A 366 -31.04 0.60 6.41
N GLY A 367 -30.34 1.34 5.55
CA GLY A 367 -30.64 2.75 5.25
C GLY A 367 -29.56 3.78 5.56
N TYR A 368 -28.37 3.39 6.04
CA TYR A 368 -27.23 4.31 6.20
C TYR A 368 -26.62 4.67 4.83
N THR A 369 -26.50 5.97 4.54
CA THR A 369 -25.89 6.47 3.30
C THR A 369 -24.40 6.74 3.46
N ASP A 370 -23.65 6.83 2.35
CA ASP A 370 -22.20 7.05 2.34
C ASP A 370 -21.73 8.19 3.28
N ASP A 371 -22.54 9.24 3.41
CA ASP A 371 -22.30 10.42 4.24
C ASP A 371 -22.61 10.22 5.73
N ASP A 372 -23.55 9.32 6.07
CA ASP A 372 -23.88 8.99 7.46
C ASP A 372 -22.72 8.23 8.13
N TRP A 373 -21.97 7.42 7.36
CA TRP A 373 -20.82 6.64 7.87
C TRP A 373 -19.59 7.47 8.26
N TRP A 374 -19.46 8.69 7.74
CA TRP A 374 -18.35 9.61 8.05
C TRP A 374 -18.65 10.53 9.22
N THR A 375 -19.94 10.72 9.55
CA THR A 375 -20.39 11.78 10.47
C THR A 375 -20.71 11.26 11.87
N GLU A 376 -21.02 9.97 12.04
CA GLU A 376 -21.25 9.35 13.37
C GLU A 376 -19.98 8.78 14.06
N LEU A 377 -18.81 8.96 13.46
CA LEU A 377 -17.48 8.72 14.08
C LEU A 377 -16.87 10.05 14.58
#